data_AF-A0AA97HAE5-F1
#
_entry.id   AF-A0AA97HAE5-F1
#
_cell.length_a   1.000
_cell.length_b   1.000
_cell.length_c   1.000
_cell.angle_alpha   90.00
_cell.angle_beta   90.00
_cell.angle_gamma   90.00
#
_symmetry.space_group_name_H-M   'P 1'
#
loop_
_entity.id
_entity.type
_entity.pdbx_description
1 polymer ?
#
loop_
_entity_poly.entity_id
_entity_poly.type
_entity_poly.pdbx_seq_one_letter_code
_entity_poly.pdbx_strand_id
1 'polypeptide(L)'
;MKRIRHLLRRLLAAGLAAVLCGALPAALAADGEPPLYEVYGYASPEEFMELFLGGDEGLTYDMVSSKYALYIQALEADESLACNYYGTDSVGEAAEEWGTTREALIAELAAYLAIEDVSAMETDGVWDPDGLDALVAFGLVPRTPPAVSVQLNGKAIVFPDAQPESRNDRTMVPFRAIAETLGAAVGYADGAVTAELAGRTYAFAAGRDTLAISDAESGAVLETVALDAVPYEKEGRTYVPVRFFAEAFGLTVRWDEYEQVAVLYDRDALLDALNADFSIVNQWIAAQPEIDPEQALRTAAAIEVAYTAFNSIDGDEHYPMEGTLEVISQGGSVQLDLRLDLYALAALYAQESGWLLGMGMEDLAEKYRTELENARFEMIYNADTDMLYLRCPLLFGLLAEDAPEGAAAAADTDKWFSVSGLAESGGVGMMDMNPVVLVTGSFLPLAADAETAGEYIVSRTEQNCETWGNYSELWYRTHSMAQNCALKAGDSLFARSGSRYTAPVGSEEVWEDGSYFKGWFTLDVQTGGITGEGERRERDWFSDMLITYSYQAEASSARVEQTIHIKNQGILTMAVEMEQQPHDSSPAAQPPQEEEVVDFEQWVEGLWD
;
A
#
# COMPACT_ATOMS: atom_id res chain seq x y z
N MET A 1 -28.90 8.35 13.92
CA MET A 1 -28.72 6.93 14.29
C MET A 1 -27.72 6.21 13.40
N LYS A 2 -27.92 6.01 12.08
CA LYS A 2 -26.88 5.44 11.19
C LYS A 2 -25.53 6.21 11.21
N ARG A 3 -25.57 7.55 11.22
CA ARG A 3 -24.36 8.41 11.39
C ARG A 3 -23.64 8.28 12.74
N ILE A 4 -24.36 7.95 13.82
CA ILE A 4 -23.79 7.77 15.18
C ILE A 4 -23.01 6.45 15.26
N ARG A 5 -23.50 5.43 14.54
CA ARG A 5 -22.91 4.09 14.49
C ARG A 5 -21.71 4.01 13.55
N HIS A 6 -21.74 4.76 12.45
CA HIS A 6 -20.59 4.92 11.56
C HIS A 6 -19.43 5.66 12.25
N LEU A 7 -19.74 6.64 13.10
CA LEU A 7 -18.78 7.33 13.96
C LEU A 7 -18.13 6.41 15.01
N LEU A 8 -18.90 5.53 15.66
CA LEU A 8 -18.38 4.57 16.64
C LEU A 8 -17.51 3.49 15.99
N ARG A 9 -17.89 3.01 14.79
CA ARG A 9 -17.05 2.12 13.99
C ARG A 9 -15.76 2.80 13.56
N ARG A 10 -15.82 4.07 13.14
CA ARG A 10 -14.64 4.89 12.85
C ARG A 10 -13.80 5.19 14.09
N LEU A 11 -14.38 5.38 15.28
CA LEU A 11 -13.64 5.64 16.52
C LEU A 11 -13.02 4.37 17.14
N LEU A 12 -13.64 3.21 16.99
CA LEU A 12 -13.09 1.92 17.41
C LEU A 12 -12.06 1.40 16.42
N ALA A 13 -12.31 1.55 15.11
CA ALA A 13 -11.33 1.33 14.07
C ALA A 13 -10.18 2.33 14.18
N ALA A 14 -10.43 3.60 14.51
CA ALA A 14 -9.39 4.60 14.76
C ALA A 14 -8.72 4.43 16.13
N GLY A 15 -9.34 3.82 17.13
CA GLY A 15 -8.70 3.47 18.40
C GLY A 15 -7.75 2.27 18.21
N LEU A 16 -8.20 1.25 17.47
CA LEU A 16 -7.35 0.13 17.05
C LEU A 16 -6.26 0.58 16.07
N ALA A 17 -6.59 1.41 15.09
CA ALA A 17 -5.66 1.93 14.08
C ALA A 17 -4.76 3.04 14.63
N ALA A 18 -5.15 3.85 15.62
CA ALA A 18 -4.22 4.79 16.28
C ALA A 18 -3.19 4.05 17.15
N VAL A 19 -3.59 2.90 17.72
CA VAL A 19 -2.67 2.00 18.43
C VAL A 19 -1.78 1.21 17.45
N LEU A 20 -2.21 1.02 16.19
CA LEU A 20 -1.49 0.19 15.21
C LEU A 20 -0.80 0.96 14.05
N CYS A 21 -1.22 2.17 13.68
CA CYS A 21 -0.76 2.97 12.52
C CYS A 21 -1.29 4.43 12.57
N GLY A 22 -0.50 5.38 13.11
CA GLY A 22 -0.92 6.77 13.35
C GLY A 22 -1.14 7.66 12.11
N ALA A 23 -2.39 7.77 11.61
CA ALA A 23 -2.81 8.81 10.65
C ALA A 23 -4.25 9.27 10.90
N LEU A 24 -4.49 10.57 11.12
CA LEU A 24 -5.85 11.11 11.34
C LEU A 24 -6.23 12.55 10.85
N PRO A 25 -5.49 13.38 10.09
CA PRO A 25 -5.85 14.81 10.03
C PRO A 25 -6.74 15.27 8.85
N ALA A 26 -7.05 14.46 7.84
CA ALA A 26 -7.64 14.99 6.59
C ALA A 26 -9.13 15.38 6.64
N ALA A 27 -9.85 15.17 7.75
CA ALA A 27 -11.31 15.32 7.78
C ALA A 27 -11.81 16.77 7.95
N LEU A 28 -10.94 17.78 7.80
CA LEU A 28 -11.24 19.15 8.19
C LEU A 28 -10.55 20.18 7.28
N ALA A 29 -10.98 20.41 6.03
CA ALA A 29 -10.94 21.74 5.36
C ALA A 29 -11.28 21.68 3.85
N ALA A 30 -12.35 22.36 3.43
CA ALA A 30 -12.51 23.08 2.14
C ALA A 30 -13.77 23.98 2.27
N ASP A 31 -13.91 25.17 1.67
CA ASP A 31 -14.13 25.48 0.24
C ASP A 31 -13.86 26.94 -0.23
N GLY A 32 -13.69 27.12 -1.55
CA GLY A 32 -13.58 28.42 -2.24
C GLY A 32 -13.91 28.51 -3.75
N GLU A 33 -14.96 27.85 -4.25
CA GLU A 33 -15.80 28.10 -5.47
C GLU A 33 -16.96 27.08 -5.42
N PRO A 34 -18.16 27.24 -6.05
CA PRO A 34 -19.28 26.34 -5.80
C PRO A 34 -18.86 24.90 -6.12
N PRO A 35 -18.69 24.05 -5.11
CA PRO A 35 -17.95 22.83 -5.31
C PRO A 35 -18.78 21.86 -6.16
N LEU A 36 -18.12 20.97 -6.93
CA LEU A 36 -18.71 19.87 -7.70
C LEU A 36 -19.96 19.22 -7.06
N TYR A 37 -20.06 19.10 -5.72
CA TYR A 37 -21.24 18.51 -5.08
C TYR A 37 -22.49 19.38 -5.24
N GLU A 38 -22.35 20.71 -5.22
CA GLU A 38 -23.45 21.66 -5.44
C GLU A 38 -23.94 21.63 -6.89
N VAL A 39 -23.04 21.35 -7.84
CA VAL A 39 -23.36 21.21 -9.27
C VAL A 39 -24.32 20.04 -9.51
N TYR A 40 -24.17 18.96 -8.76
CA TYR A 40 -25.03 17.79 -8.84
C TYR A 40 -26.19 17.79 -7.81
N GLY A 41 -26.38 18.89 -7.10
CA GLY A 41 -27.50 19.06 -6.17
C GLY A 41 -27.38 18.26 -4.87
N TYR A 42 -26.18 17.81 -4.52
CA TYR A 42 -25.88 17.24 -3.22
C TYR A 42 -25.66 18.34 -2.18
N ALA A 43 -25.86 18.02 -0.90
CA ALA A 43 -25.77 19.00 0.18
C ALA A 43 -24.34 19.16 0.74
N SER A 44 -23.39 18.31 0.36
CA SER A 44 -21.98 18.36 0.82
C SER A 44 -21.03 17.53 -0.08
N PRO A 45 -19.70 17.79 -0.07
CA PRO A 45 -18.71 16.98 -0.78
C PRO A 45 -18.76 15.51 -0.35
N GLU A 46 -18.96 15.28 0.95
CA GLU A 46 -19.04 13.93 1.52
C GLU A 46 -20.28 13.20 1.03
N GLU A 47 -21.42 13.88 0.95
CA GLU A 47 -22.65 13.28 0.39
C GLU A 47 -22.48 12.97 -1.11
N PHE A 48 -21.74 13.80 -1.86
CA PHE A 48 -21.40 13.52 -3.25
C PHE A 48 -20.46 12.31 -3.37
N MET A 49 -19.36 12.26 -2.61
CA MET A 49 -18.44 11.12 -2.62
C MET A 49 -19.14 9.81 -2.17
N GLU A 50 -20.04 9.89 -1.19
CA GLU A 50 -20.76 8.74 -0.62
C GLU A 50 -21.91 8.25 -1.52
N LEU A 51 -22.76 9.16 -2.02
CA LEU A 51 -23.98 8.79 -2.76
C LEU A 51 -23.80 8.75 -4.28
N PHE A 52 -22.90 9.54 -4.82
CA PHE A 52 -22.64 9.58 -6.26
C PHE A 52 -21.50 8.64 -6.64
N LEU A 53 -20.45 8.53 -5.80
CA LEU A 53 -19.19 7.85 -6.16
C LEU A 53 -18.86 6.60 -5.34
N GLY A 54 -19.71 6.22 -4.38
CA GLY A 54 -19.62 4.94 -3.68
C GLY A 54 -18.62 4.89 -2.51
N GLY A 55 -17.98 6.01 -2.16
CA GLY A 55 -17.23 6.16 -0.91
C GLY A 55 -15.93 5.36 -0.81
N ASP A 56 -15.10 5.36 -1.86
CA ASP A 56 -13.76 4.77 -1.81
C ASP A 56 -12.86 5.51 -0.80
N GLU A 57 -12.17 4.78 0.09
CA GLU A 57 -11.58 5.34 1.33
C GLU A 57 -10.23 6.05 1.13
N GLY A 58 -9.63 5.97 -0.05
CA GLY A 58 -8.42 6.73 -0.38
C GLY A 58 -8.72 8.08 -1.06
N LEU A 59 -9.78 8.16 -1.86
CA LEU A 59 -10.06 9.28 -2.76
C LEU A 59 -10.47 10.55 -2.03
N THR A 60 -9.74 11.64 -2.23
CA THR A 60 -10.18 12.96 -1.78
C THR A 60 -11.03 13.64 -2.85
N TYR A 61 -12.02 14.39 -2.39
CA TYR A 61 -12.86 15.24 -3.23
C TYR A 61 -12.06 16.19 -4.13
N ASP A 62 -10.94 16.73 -3.64
CA ASP A 62 -10.06 17.64 -4.40
C ASP A 62 -9.35 16.94 -5.57
N MET A 63 -8.95 15.68 -5.38
CA MET A 63 -8.33 14.89 -6.43
C MET A 63 -9.31 14.59 -7.56
N VAL A 64 -10.53 14.15 -7.19
CA VAL A 64 -11.59 13.82 -8.14
C VAL A 64 -12.10 15.07 -8.85
N SER A 65 -12.32 16.18 -8.13
CA SER A 65 -12.84 17.42 -8.71
C SER A 65 -11.88 18.08 -9.70
N SER A 66 -10.57 17.94 -9.49
CA SER A 66 -9.54 18.42 -10.42
C SER A 66 -9.55 17.67 -11.76
N LYS A 67 -9.64 16.33 -11.73
CA LYS A 67 -9.71 15.52 -12.95
C LYS A 67 -11.03 15.66 -13.67
N TYR A 68 -12.12 15.78 -12.92
CA TYR A 68 -13.45 16.04 -13.47
C TYR A 68 -13.46 17.29 -14.37
N ALA A 69 -12.82 18.38 -13.93
CA ALA A 69 -12.76 19.62 -14.70
C ALA A 69 -12.03 19.47 -16.04
N LEU A 70 -11.05 18.57 -16.12
CA LEU A 70 -10.34 18.24 -17.36
C LEU A 70 -11.22 17.38 -18.29
N TYR A 71 -11.83 16.33 -17.75
CA TYR A 71 -12.65 15.40 -18.53
C TYR A 71 -13.91 16.03 -19.08
N ILE A 72 -14.58 16.90 -18.31
CA ILE A 72 -15.76 17.59 -18.79
C ILE A 72 -15.42 18.53 -19.95
N GLN A 73 -14.29 19.25 -19.88
CA GLN A 73 -13.82 20.08 -21.00
C GLN A 73 -13.49 19.24 -22.25
N ALA A 74 -12.87 18.08 -22.07
CA ALA A 74 -12.51 17.18 -23.17
C ALA A 74 -13.76 16.59 -23.86
N LEU A 75 -14.72 16.09 -23.08
CA LEU A 75 -15.97 15.51 -23.58
C LEU A 75 -16.90 16.56 -24.21
N GLU A 76 -16.89 17.80 -23.71
CA GLU A 76 -17.60 18.92 -24.32
C GLU A 76 -16.95 19.39 -25.63
N ALA A 77 -15.62 19.27 -25.74
CA ALA A 77 -14.89 19.63 -26.95
C ALA A 77 -15.02 18.58 -28.07
N ASP A 78 -15.17 17.29 -27.73
CA ASP A 78 -15.36 16.19 -28.68
C ASP A 78 -16.40 15.17 -28.17
N GLU A 79 -17.64 15.35 -28.59
CA GLU A 79 -18.76 14.46 -28.25
C GLU A 79 -18.61 13.02 -28.78
N SER A 80 -17.73 12.79 -29.77
CA SER A 80 -17.52 11.44 -30.31
C SER A 80 -16.93 10.49 -29.25
N LEU A 81 -16.20 11.04 -28.27
CA LEU A 81 -15.68 10.29 -27.12
C LEU A 81 -16.83 9.71 -26.28
N ALA A 82 -17.83 10.51 -25.94
CA ALA A 82 -19.01 10.03 -25.21
C ALA A 82 -19.81 9.03 -26.05
N CYS A 83 -19.99 9.28 -27.36
CA CYS A 83 -20.68 8.35 -28.26
C CYS A 83 -20.00 6.98 -28.31
N ASN A 84 -18.66 6.95 -28.33
CA ASN A 84 -17.88 5.71 -28.30
C ASN A 84 -18.10 4.92 -27.00
N TYR A 85 -18.15 5.59 -25.84
CA TYR A 85 -18.43 4.95 -24.55
C TYR A 85 -19.78 4.24 -24.55
N TYR A 86 -20.82 4.99 -24.92
CA TYR A 86 -22.21 4.52 -24.84
C TYR A 86 -22.58 3.64 -26.04
N GLY A 87 -21.70 3.51 -27.05
CA GLY A 87 -21.95 2.71 -28.24
C GLY A 87 -23.09 3.24 -29.12
N THR A 88 -23.27 4.55 -29.16
CA THR A 88 -24.38 5.23 -29.86
C THR A 88 -23.89 6.14 -30.99
N ASP A 89 -24.76 6.49 -31.93
CA ASP A 89 -24.40 7.38 -33.03
C ASP A 89 -24.42 8.87 -32.60
N SER A 90 -25.04 9.19 -31.46
CA SER A 90 -25.01 10.52 -30.85
C SER A 90 -25.30 10.50 -29.34
N VAL A 91 -24.75 11.46 -28.60
CA VAL A 91 -25.02 11.63 -27.16
C VAL A 91 -26.51 11.90 -26.87
N GLY A 92 -27.22 12.52 -27.81
CA GLY A 92 -28.67 12.75 -27.70
C GLY A 92 -29.48 11.45 -27.77
N GLU A 93 -29.05 10.49 -28.60
CA GLU A 93 -29.65 9.16 -28.67
C GLU A 93 -29.40 8.38 -27.37
N ALA A 94 -28.18 8.43 -26.84
CA ALA A 94 -27.87 7.85 -25.53
C ALA A 94 -28.72 8.49 -24.41
N ALA A 95 -28.84 9.82 -24.39
CA ALA A 95 -29.64 10.50 -23.39
C ALA A 95 -31.13 10.11 -23.46
N GLU A 96 -31.69 9.94 -24.66
CA GLU A 96 -33.06 9.46 -24.84
C GLU A 96 -33.23 8.00 -24.39
N GLU A 97 -32.27 7.12 -24.71
CA GLU A 97 -32.29 5.70 -24.32
C GLU A 97 -32.25 5.52 -22.79
N TRP A 98 -31.42 6.32 -22.12
CA TRP A 98 -31.23 6.28 -20.67
C TRP A 98 -32.17 7.23 -19.89
N GLY A 99 -33.07 7.92 -20.59
CA GLY A 99 -34.07 8.79 -19.97
C GLY A 99 -33.50 10.00 -19.23
N THR A 100 -32.34 10.50 -19.67
CA THR A 100 -31.60 11.61 -19.07
C THR A 100 -31.40 12.76 -20.07
N THR A 101 -30.58 13.76 -19.72
CA THR A 101 -30.21 14.87 -20.64
C THR A 101 -28.79 14.67 -21.17
N ARG A 102 -28.50 15.26 -22.33
CA ARG A 102 -27.16 15.24 -22.93
C ARG A 102 -26.10 15.75 -21.94
N GLU A 103 -26.38 16.86 -21.28
CA GLU A 103 -25.47 17.51 -20.34
C GLU A 103 -25.23 16.62 -19.11
N ALA A 104 -26.29 16.01 -18.56
CA ALA A 104 -26.16 15.09 -17.44
C ALA A 104 -25.35 13.84 -17.80
N LEU A 105 -25.54 13.30 -19.01
CA LEU A 105 -24.85 12.11 -19.48
C LEU A 105 -23.34 12.36 -19.71
N ILE A 106 -22.99 13.53 -20.27
CA ILE A 106 -21.58 13.96 -20.41
C ILE A 106 -20.93 14.17 -19.04
N ALA A 107 -21.64 14.83 -18.13
CA ALA A 107 -21.15 15.11 -16.79
C ALA A 107 -20.95 13.82 -15.99
N GLU A 108 -21.87 12.85 -16.10
CA GLU A 108 -21.77 11.54 -15.46
C GLU A 108 -20.54 10.76 -15.96
N LEU A 109 -20.31 10.73 -17.28
CA LEU A 109 -19.11 10.10 -17.85
C LEU A 109 -17.82 10.79 -17.40
N ALA A 110 -17.80 12.13 -17.34
CA ALA A 110 -16.63 12.88 -16.86
C ALA A 110 -16.29 12.55 -15.39
N ALA A 111 -17.30 12.40 -14.53
CA ALA A 111 -17.12 12.01 -13.14
C ALA A 111 -16.60 10.59 -13.01
N TYR A 112 -17.16 9.67 -13.79
CA TYR A 112 -16.71 8.28 -13.82
C TYR A 112 -15.22 8.16 -14.20
N LEU A 113 -14.81 8.82 -15.28
CA LEU A 113 -13.41 8.83 -15.73
C LEU A 113 -12.46 9.47 -14.70
N ALA A 114 -12.89 10.55 -14.05
CA ALA A 114 -12.12 11.22 -13.01
C ALA A 114 -11.82 10.32 -11.82
N ILE A 115 -12.77 9.48 -11.43
CA ILE A 115 -12.61 8.55 -10.31
C ILE A 115 -11.64 7.46 -10.69
N GLU A 116 -11.84 6.82 -11.83
CA GLU A 116 -11.00 5.72 -12.28
C GLU A 116 -9.54 6.16 -12.44
N ASP A 117 -9.33 7.37 -12.97
CA ASP A 117 -8.01 7.98 -13.06
C ASP A 117 -7.39 8.19 -11.67
N VAL A 118 -8.14 8.78 -10.72
CA VAL A 118 -7.62 9.06 -9.37
C VAL A 118 -7.46 7.78 -8.53
N SER A 119 -8.35 6.80 -8.66
CA SER A 119 -8.23 5.48 -8.02
C SER A 119 -6.98 4.76 -8.53
N ALA A 120 -6.64 4.93 -9.81
CA ALA A 120 -5.37 4.46 -10.35
C ALA A 120 -4.17 5.26 -9.84
N MET A 121 -4.33 6.48 -9.32
CA MET A 121 -3.23 7.28 -8.75
C MET A 121 -2.87 6.86 -7.33
N GLU A 122 -3.83 6.40 -6.53
CA GLU A 122 -3.61 6.01 -5.13
C GLU A 122 -2.83 4.72 -4.97
N THR A 123 -2.96 3.85 -5.96
CA THR A 123 -2.30 2.56 -5.99
C THR A 123 -0.87 2.66 -6.53
N ASP A 124 -0.55 3.76 -7.21
CA ASP A 124 0.58 3.82 -8.12
C ASP A 124 1.38 5.15 -8.11
N GLY A 125 0.87 6.22 -7.51
CA GLY A 125 1.59 7.47 -7.26
C GLY A 125 1.99 8.29 -8.51
N VAL A 126 1.38 8.05 -9.67
CA VAL A 126 1.69 8.77 -10.92
C VAL A 126 0.63 9.83 -11.21
N TRP A 127 1.03 11.10 -11.27
CA TRP A 127 0.13 12.20 -11.65
C TRP A 127 0.14 12.47 -13.16
N ASP A 128 -0.91 12.06 -13.88
CA ASP A 128 -1.16 12.44 -15.28
C ASP A 128 -1.94 13.77 -15.35
N PRO A 129 -1.32 14.92 -15.66
CA PRO A 129 -2.03 16.20 -15.71
C PRO A 129 -3.02 16.32 -16.88
N ASP A 130 -2.97 15.43 -17.88
CA ASP A 130 -3.76 15.53 -19.11
C ASP A 130 -4.91 14.49 -19.18
N GLY A 131 -4.93 13.49 -18.29
CA GLY A 131 -5.99 12.49 -18.15
C GLY A 131 -6.09 11.49 -19.31
N LEU A 132 -5.03 11.35 -20.11
CA LEU A 132 -5.05 10.59 -21.36
C LEU A 132 -5.17 9.09 -21.13
N ASP A 133 -4.57 8.55 -20.07
CA ASP A 133 -4.50 7.11 -19.83
C ASP A 133 -5.88 6.51 -19.51
N ALA A 134 -6.72 7.20 -18.74
CA ALA A 134 -8.09 6.78 -18.48
C ALA A 134 -8.92 6.77 -19.78
N LEU A 135 -8.81 7.80 -20.63
CA LEU A 135 -9.55 7.87 -21.90
C LEU A 135 -9.20 6.71 -22.85
N VAL A 136 -7.96 6.23 -22.80
CA VAL A 136 -7.50 5.07 -23.57
C VAL A 136 -7.99 3.75 -22.95
N ALA A 137 -7.94 3.61 -21.62
CA ALA A 137 -8.43 2.44 -20.91
C ALA A 137 -9.92 2.15 -21.18
N PHE A 138 -10.74 3.20 -21.25
CA PHE A 138 -12.17 3.08 -21.54
C PHE A 138 -12.51 3.01 -23.04
N GLY A 139 -11.50 2.91 -23.91
CA GLY A 139 -11.70 2.78 -25.36
C GLY A 139 -12.34 3.99 -26.03
N LEU A 140 -12.40 5.14 -25.34
CA LEU A 140 -12.98 6.38 -25.83
C LEU A 140 -12.12 7.01 -26.91
N VAL A 141 -10.81 6.84 -26.74
CA VAL A 141 -9.81 7.06 -27.78
C VAL A 141 -9.40 5.70 -28.32
N PRO A 142 -9.49 5.44 -29.64
CA PRO A 142 -9.07 4.18 -30.20
C PRO A 142 -7.57 3.97 -29.93
N ARG A 143 -7.25 3.00 -29.08
CA ARG A 143 -5.88 2.52 -28.99
C ARG A 143 -5.60 1.73 -30.26
N THR A 144 -4.72 2.26 -31.11
CA THR A 144 -4.03 1.37 -32.03
C THR A 144 -3.22 0.44 -31.13
N PRO A 145 -3.45 -0.90 -31.13
CA PRO A 145 -2.72 -1.78 -30.25
C PRO A 145 -1.23 -1.51 -30.46
N PRO A 146 -0.49 -1.14 -29.40
CA PRO A 146 0.90 -0.78 -29.55
C PRO A 146 1.62 -1.93 -30.24
N ALA A 147 2.45 -1.59 -31.22
CA ALA A 147 3.28 -2.60 -31.86
C ALA A 147 4.14 -3.26 -30.76
N VAL A 148 4.24 -4.59 -30.80
CA VAL A 148 5.07 -5.34 -29.85
C VAL A 148 6.44 -4.69 -29.78
N SER A 149 6.85 -4.33 -28.58
CA SER A 149 8.10 -3.60 -28.35
C SER A 149 8.88 -4.20 -27.19
N VAL A 150 10.10 -3.72 -27.00
CA VAL A 150 11.00 -4.21 -25.96
C VAL A 150 11.62 -3.01 -25.29
N GLN A 151 11.64 -3.03 -23.96
CA GLN A 151 12.40 -2.09 -23.15
C GLN A 151 13.53 -2.82 -22.44
N LEU A 152 14.67 -2.14 -22.31
CA LEU A 152 15.79 -2.57 -21.47
C LEU A 152 16.13 -1.46 -20.49
N ASN A 153 16.09 -1.75 -19.19
CA ASN A 153 16.41 -0.81 -18.13
C ASN A 153 15.65 0.53 -18.30
N GLY A 154 14.33 0.44 -18.53
CA GLY A 154 13.43 1.58 -18.73
C GLY A 154 13.58 2.32 -20.06
N LYS A 155 14.40 1.82 -20.99
CA LYS A 155 14.61 2.44 -22.30
C LYS A 155 14.06 1.55 -23.41
N ALA A 156 13.22 2.11 -24.26
CA ALA A 156 12.76 1.43 -25.47
C ALA A 156 13.94 1.08 -26.38
N ILE A 157 14.01 -0.18 -26.79
CA ILE A 157 14.97 -0.65 -27.79
C ILE A 157 14.44 -0.29 -29.16
N VAL A 158 15.26 0.42 -29.94
CA VAL A 158 14.93 0.77 -31.32
C VAL A 158 15.33 -0.39 -32.22
N PHE A 159 14.37 -0.87 -33.02
CA PHE A 159 14.62 -1.86 -34.05
C PHE A 159 14.53 -1.23 -35.45
N PRO A 160 15.65 -0.74 -36.02
CA PRO A 160 15.62 0.05 -37.25
C PRO A 160 15.30 -0.78 -38.50
N ASP A 161 15.68 -2.06 -38.49
CA ASP A 161 15.68 -2.88 -39.71
C ASP A 161 14.54 -3.91 -39.78
N ALA A 162 13.96 -4.29 -38.64
CA ALA A 162 12.91 -5.30 -38.54
C ALA A 162 12.21 -5.15 -37.19
N GLN A 163 10.87 -5.23 -37.13
CA GLN A 163 10.15 -5.04 -35.86
C GLN A 163 10.02 -6.36 -35.07
N PRO A 164 9.91 -6.32 -33.73
CA PRO A 164 9.42 -7.43 -32.93
C PRO A 164 8.02 -7.86 -33.37
N GLU A 165 7.68 -9.12 -33.14
CA GLU A 165 6.36 -9.66 -33.47
C GLU A 165 5.91 -10.72 -32.46
N SER A 166 4.61 -10.82 -32.24
CA SER A 166 4.01 -11.95 -31.54
C SER A 166 3.84 -13.13 -32.51
N ARG A 167 4.33 -14.30 -32.13
CA ARG A 167 4.17 -15.54 -32.89
C ARG A 167 4.01 -16.74 -31.96
N ASN A 168 2.88 -17.43 -32.07
CA ASN A 168 2.52 -18.56 -31.18
C ASN A 168 2.59 -18.17 -29.70
N ASP A 169 1.98 -17.03 -29.35
CA ASP A 169 1.96 -16.50 -27.98
C ASP A 169 3.36 -16.24 -27.40
N ARG A 170 4.31 -15.89 -28.27
CA ARG A 170 5.69 -15.54 -27.91
C ARG A 170 6.13 -14.29 -28.63
N THR A 171 6.76 -13.40 -27.87
CA THR A 171 7.43 -12.21 -28.40
C THR A 171 8.74 -12.60 -29.06
N MET A 172 8.76 -12.54 -30.39
CA MET A 172 9.90 -12.84 -31.23
C MET A 172 10.59 -11.54 -31.63
N VAL A 173 11.90 -11.47 -31.40
CA VAL A 173 12.69 -10.25 -31.59
C VAL A 173 13.87 -10.50 -32.54
N PRO A 174 14.25 -9.52 -33.39
CA PRO A 174 15.49 -9.60 -34.15
C PRO A 174 16.69 -9.68 -33.21
N PHE A 175 17.35 -10.85 -33.20
CA PHE A 175 18.39 -11.19 -32.25
C PHE A 175 19.50 -10.14 -32.10
N ARG A 176 20.03 -9.69 -33.24
CA ARG A 176 21.17 -8.78 -33.28
C ARG A 176 20.92 -7.48 -32.53
N ALA A 177 19.72 -6.91 -32.68
CA ALA A 177 19.38 -5.64 -32.04
C ALA A 177 19.42 -5.76 -30.51
N ILE A 178 18.85 -6.83 -29.95
CA ILE A 178 18.92 -7.09 -28.50
C ILE A 178 20.35 -7.37 -28.05
N ALA A 179 21.05 -8.30 -28.73
CA ALA A 179 22.39 -8.73 -28.35
C ALA A 179 23.40 -7.55 -28.38
N GLU A 180 23.37 -6.71 -29.41
CA GLU A 180 24.24 -5.53 -29.51
C GLU A 180 23.87 -4.45 -28.48
N THR A 181 22.57 -4.28 -28.16
CA THR A 181 22.14 -3.37 -27.09
C THR A 181 22.67 -3.81 -25.72
N LEU A 182 22.79 -5.13 -25.51
CA LEU A 182 23.43 -5.74 -24.35
C LEU A 182 24.96 -5.76 -24.41
N GLY A 183 25.55 -5.18 -25.46
CA GLY A 183 27.01 -5.09 -25.64
C GLY A 183 27.67 -6.37 -26.15
N ALA A 184 26.90 -7.36 -26.60
CA ALA A 184 27.42 -8.62 -27.10
C ALA A 184 27.95 -8.50 -28.54
N ALA A 185 29.06 -9.18 -28.82
CA ALA A 185 29.60 -9.29 -30.17
C ALA A 185 28.89 -10.43 -30.92
N VAL A 186 28.13 -10.10 -31.97
CA VAL A 186 27.35 -11.09 -32.74
C VAL A 186 28.13 -11.59 -33.95
N GLY A 187 28.27 -12.92 -34.05
CA GLY A 187 28.89 -13.63 -35.16
C GLY A 187 27.94 -14.61 -35.84
N TYR A 188 28.16 -14.85 -37.13
CA TYR A 188 27.44 -15.86 -37.92
C TYR A 188 28.47 -16.79 -38.58
N ALA A 189 28.44 -18.08 -38.25
CA ALA A 189 29.35 -19.07 -38.81
C ALA A 189 28.67 -20.44 -38.92
N ASP A 190 28.86 -21.13 -40.05
CA ASP A 190 28.40 -22.52 -40.26
C ASP A 190 26.91 -22.79 -39.96
N GLY A 191 26.05 -21.77 -40.18
CA GLY A 191 24.61 -21.85 -39.91
C GLY A 191 24.22 -21.66 -38.43
N ALA A 192 25.20 -21.42 -37.56
CA ALA A 192 24.99 -21.01 -36.18
C ALA A 192 25.10 -19.48 -36.03
N VAL A 193 24.26 -18.95 -35.15
CA VAL A 193 24.35 -17.59 -34.62
C VAL A 193 25.06 -17.66 -33.28
N THR A 194 26.04 -16.80 -33.09
CA THR A 194 26.84 -16.71 -31.87
C THR A 194 26.78 -15.29 -31.32
N ALA A 195 26.66 -15.14 -30.00
CA ALA A 195 26.90 -13.89 -29.30
C ALA A 195 27.93 -14.12 -28.20
N GLU A 196 28.92 -13.24 -28.11
CA GLU A 196 29.91 -13.25 -27.04
C GLU A 196 29.66 -12.08 -26.09
N LEU A 197 29.44 -12.38 -24.81
CA LEU A 197 29.25 -11.40 -23.75
C LEU A 197 29.89 -11.92 -22.46
N ALA A 198 30.61 -11.05 -21.74
CA ALA A 198 31.17 -11.33 -20.42
C ALA A 198 31.96 -12.66 -20.31
N GLY A 199 32.73 -13.02 -21.36
CA GLY A 199 33.53 -14.25 -21.39
C GLY A 199 32.73 -15.53 -21.65
N ARG A 200 31.45 -15.42 -22.07
CA ARG A 200 30.61 -16.55 -22.49
C ARG A 200 30.26 -16.45 -23.96
N THR A 201 30.14 -17.60 -24.62
CA THR A 201 29.62 -17.72 -25.98
C THR A 201 28.24 -18.37 -25.94
N TYR A 202 27.26 -17.66 -26.49
CA TYR A 202 25.87 -18.07 -26.66
C TYR A 202 25.65 -18.51 -28.10
N ALA A 203 25.43 -19.80 -28.35
CA ALA A 203 25.32 -20.36 -29.69
C ALA A 203 23.98 -21.07 -29.91
N PHE A 204 23.28 -20.72 -30.98
CA PHE A 204 22.04 -21.34 -31.40
C PHE A 204 21.93 -21.33 -32.93
N ALA A 205 20.94 -22.03 -33.47
CA ALA A 205 20.69 -22.06 -34.92
C ALA A 205 19.19 -21.97 -35.20
N ALA A 206 18.84 -21.33 -36.32
CA ALA A 206 17.45 -21.33 -36.78
C ALA A 206 16.95 -22.77 -36.99
N GLY A 207 15.72 -23.06 -36.56
CA GLY A 207 15.14 -24.40 -36.62
C GLY A 207 15.61 -25.35 -35.50
N ARG A 208 16.39 -24.88 -34.52
CA ARG A 208 16.78 -25.62 -33.32
C ARG A 208 16.21 -24.95 -32.08
N ASP A 209 15.72 -25.74 -31.15
CA ASP A 209 15.09 -25.33 -29.89
C ASP A 209 16.07 -25.31 -28.71
N THR A 210 17.37 -25.12 -28.98
CA THR A 210 18.41 -25.15 -27.94
C THR A 210 19.40 -24.00 -28.10
N LEU A 211 19.81 -23.46 -26.96
CA LEU A 211 20.87 -22.47 -26.80
C LEU A 211 22.01 -23.12 -26.01
N ALA A 212 23.20 -23.18 -26.60
CA ALA A 212 24.40 -23.63 -25.90
C ALA A 212 25.15 -22.42 -25.32
N ILE A 213 25.47 -22.49 -24.03
CA ILE A 213 26.29 -21.51 -23.31
C ILE A 213 27.63 -22.17 -23.04
N SER A 214 28.71 -21.59 -23.56
CA SER A 214 30.07 -22.10 -23.42
C SER A 214 30.99 -21.04 -22.84
N ASP A 215 32.05 -21.47 -22.16
CA ASP A 215 33.15 -20.59 -21.77
C ASP A 215 33.90 -20.13 -23.03
N ALA A 216 34.07 -18.81 -23.20
CA ALA A 216 34.60 -18.25 -24.44
C ALA A 216 36.09 -18.58 -24.67
N GLU A 217 36.86 -18.82 -23.59
CA GLU A 217 38.29 -19.08 -23.67
C GLU A 217 38.59 -20.57 -23.92
N SER A 218 37.93 -21.46 -23.19
CA SER A 218 38.12 -22.91 -23.26
C SER A 218 37.21 -23.61 -24.27
N GLY A 219 36.10 -22.98 -24.66
CA GLY A 219 35.07 -23.58 -25.52
C GLY A 219 34.28 -24.71 -24.84
N ALA A 220 34.44 -24.91 -23.53
CA ALA A 220 33.71 -25.92 -22.80
C ALA A 220 32.23 -25.51 -22.69
N VAL A 221 31.31 -26.41 -23.07
CA VAL A 221 29.88 -26.22 -22.88
C VAL A 221 29.60 -26.24 -21.38
N LEU A 222 29.11 -25.12 -20.86
CA LEU A 222 28.73 -24.95 -19.46
C LEU A 222 27.28 -25.40 -19.26
N GLU A 223 26.42 -25.02 -20.20
CA GLU A 223 24.98 -25.25 -20.11
C GLU A 223 24.36 -25.35 -21.50
N THR A 224 23.27 -26.12 -21.61
CA THR A 224 22.40 -26.14 -22.79
C THR A 224 20.97 -25.90 -22.34
N VAL A 225 20.38 -24.79 -22.78
CA VAL A 225 19.03 -24.35 -22.41
C VAL A 225 18.06 -24.70 -23.54
N ALA A 226 16.89 -25.24 -23.19
CA ALA A 226 15.80 -25.46 -24.15
C ALA A 226 14.99 -24.16 -24.34
N LEU A 227 14.68 -23.83 -25.59
CA LEU A 227 13.87 -22.67 -25.98
C LEU A 227 12.40 -23.09 -26.10
N ASP A 228 11.48 -22.28 -25.60
CA ASP A 228 10.04 -22.59 -25.73
C ASP A 228 9.43 -22.21 -27.09
N ALA A 229 10.19 -21.50 -27.93
CA ALA A 229 9.87 -21.25 -29.32
C ALA A 229 11.11 -21.35 -30.19
N VAL A 230 10.94 -21.94 -31.37
CA VAL A 230 12.03 -22.21 -32.30
C VAL A 230 12.44 -20.92 -33.01
N PRO A 231 13.72 -20.48 -32.92
CA PRO A 231 14.26 -19.38 -33.71
C PRO A 231 14.08 -19.62 -35.21
N TYR A 232 13.81 -18.56 -35.96
CA TYR A 232 13.62 -18.64 -37.41
C TYR A 232 14.27 -17.49 -38.14
N GLU A 233 14.46 -17.67 -39.44
CA GLU A 233 14.90 -16.61 -40.33
C GLU A 233 13.70 -15.97 -41.04
N LYS A 234 13.67 -14.64 -41.05
CA LYS A 234 12.70 -13.84 -41.81
C LYS A 234 13.44 -12.64 -42.40
N GLU A 235 13.36 -12.50 -43.72
CA GLU A 235 13.94 -11.36 -44.46
C GLU A 235 15.43 -11.11 -44.15
N GLY A 236 16.20 -12.19 -43.96
CA GLY A 236 17.63 -12.11 -43.65
C GLY A 236 17.96 -11.77 -42.19
N ARG A 237 16.97 -11.82 -41.29
CA ARG A 237 17.13 -11.63 -39.85
C ARG A 237 16.75 -12.90 -39.09
N THR A 238 17.51 -13.21 -38.05
CA THR A 238 17.19 -14.30 -37.12
C THR A 238 16.33 -13.74 -36.00
N TYR A 239 15.13 -14.29 -35.85
CA TYR A 239 14.19 -14.00 -34.79
C TYR A 239 14.32 -15.04 -33.67
N VAL A 240 14.34 -14.58 -32.43
CA VAL A 240 14.44 -15.42 -31.23
C VAL A 240 13.34 -15.06 -30.23
N PRO A 241 12.93 -15.98 -29.34
CA PRO A 241 12.07 -15.65 -28.23
C PRO A 241 12.83 -14.73 -27.26
N VAL A 242 12.26 -13.56 -26.96
CA VAL A 242 12.95 -12.53 -26.16
C VAL A 242 13.29 -13.02 -24.75
N ARG A 243 12.38 -13.77 -24.10
CA ARG A 243 12.51 -14.23 -22.72
C ARG A 243 13.75 -15.10 -22.51
N PHE A 244 13.84 -16.20 -23.25
CA PHE A 244 14.94 -17.17 -23.11
C PHE A 244 16.30 -16.54 -23.34
N PHE A 245 16.37 -15.65 -24.33
CA PHE A 245 17.63 -15.00 -24.63
C PHE A 245 18.01 -13.98 -23.56
N ALA A 246 17.06 -13.16 -23.09
CA ALA A 246 17.30 -12.22 -22.01
C ALA A 246 17.67 -12.91 -20.69
N GLU A 247 16.97 -13.98 -20.30
CA GLU A 247 17.26 -14.77 -19.10
C GLU A 247 18.65 -15.43 -19.17
N ALA A 248 19.05 -15.94 -20.33
CA ALA A 248 20.41 -16.48 -20.52
C ALA A 248 21.51 -15.40 -20.34
N PHE A 249 21.14 -14.13 -20.51
CA PHE A 249 22.00 -12.97 -20.30
C PHE A 249 21.93 -12.43 -18.86
N GLY A 250 21.18 -13.11 -17.97
CA GLY A 250 21.01 -12.72 -16.57
C GLY A 250 19.94 -11.66 -16.34
N LEU A 251 19.10 -11.36 -17.34
CA LEU A 251 18.05 -10.36 -17.21
C LEU A 251 16.76 -10.98 -16.68
N THR A 252 16.03 -10.20 -15.89
CA THR A 252 14.63 -10.47 -15.58
C THR A 252 13.76 -10.01 -16.75
N VAL A 253 12.78 -10.85 -17.11
CA VAL A 253 11.80 -10.55 -18.16
C VAL A 253 10.41 -10.48 -17.55
N ARG A 254 9.71 -9.39 -17.85
CA ARG A 254 8.30 -9.20 -17.56
C ARG A 254 7.56 -8.77 -18.82
N TRP A 255 6.25 -8.95 -18.80
CA TRP A 255 5.38 -8.60 -19.90
C TRP A 255 4.35 -7.61 -19.40
N ASP A 256 4.27 -6.49 -20.09
CA ASP A 256 3.20 -5.53 -19.92
C ASP A 256 2.16 -5.83 -21.01
N GLU A 257 1.03 -6.41 -20.60
CA GLU A 257 -0.04 -6.78 -21.52
C GLU A 257 -0.71 -5.55 -22.12
N TYR A 258 -0.84 -4.49 -21.34
CA TYR A 258 -1.50 -3.27 -21.78
C TYR A 258 -0.67 -2.56 -22.85
N GLU A 259 0.62 -2.36 -22.60
CA GLU A 259 1.55 -1.70 -23.54
C GLU A 259 2.12 -2.63 -24.62
N GLN A 260 1.87 -3.95 -24.54
CA GLN A 260 2.47 -4.96 -25.40
C GLN A 260 4.01 -4.85 -25.43
N VAL A 261 4.61 -4.62 -24.26
CA VAL A 261 6.04 -4.40 -24.07
C VAL A 261 6.65 -5.58 -23.32
N ALA A 262 7.71 -6.16 -23.88
CA ALA A 262 8.62 -7.00 -23.11
C ALA A 262 9.60 -6.13 -22.32
N VAL A 263 9.50 -6.17 -20.99
CA VAL A 263 10.31 -5.36 -20.08
C VAL A 263 11.48 -6.20 -19.59
N LEU A 264 12.69 -5.78 -19.95
CA LEU A 264 13.94 -6.44 -19.59
C LEU A 264 14.73 -5.55 -18.64
N TYR A 265 15.26 -6.12 -17.58
CA TYR A 265 16.18 -5.40 -16.70
C TYR A 265 17.15 -6.34 -16.00
N ASP A 266 18.32 -5.82 -15.67
CA ASP A 266 19.30 -6.51 -14.84
C ASP A 266 18.95 -6.20 -13.38
N ARG A 267 18.31 -7.16 -12.71
CA ARG A 267 17.84 -6.99 -11.33
C ARG A 267 18.99 -6.83 -10.36
N ASP A 268 20.06 -7.62 -10.51
CA ASP A 268 21.23 -7.58 -9.63
C ASP A 268 21.96 -6.23 -9.77
N ALA A 269 22.18 -5.77 -11.01
CA ALA A 269 22.82 -4.46 -11.24
C ALA A 269 21.94 -3.30 -10.76
N LEU A 270 20.61 -3.41 -10.84
CA LEU A 270 19.68 -2.43 -10.29
C LEU A 270 19.79 -2.38 -8.76
N LEU A 271 19.80 -3.54 -8.09
CA LEU A 271 19.99 -3.62 -6.64
C LEU A 271 21.33 -3.02 -6.21
N ASP A 272 22.43 -3.35 -6.88
CA ASP A 272 23.75 -2.81 -6.59
C ASP A 272 23.78 -1.28 -6.72
N ALA A 273 23.15 -0.74 -7.77
CA ALA A 273 23.07 0.69 -8.01
C ALA A 273 22.26 1.41 -6.92
N LEU A 274 21.12 0.85 -6.52
CA LEU A 274 20.28 1.41 -5.46
C LEU A 274 20.97 1.34 -4.09
N ASN A 275 21.55 0.18 -3.76
CA ASN A 275 22.21 -0.04 -2.47
C ASN A 275 23.43 0.85 -2.24
N ALA A 276 24.04 1.40 -3.30
CA ALA A 276 25.14 2.35 -3.20
C ALA A 276 24.75 3.65 -2.47
N ASP A 277 23.48 4.06 -2.54
CA ASP A 277 22.97 5.29 -1.89
C ASP A 277 22.46 5.05 -0.45
N PHE A 278 22.39 3.80 0.00
CA PHE A 278 21.80 3.38 1.27
C PHE A 278 22.74 2.50 2.11
N SER A 279 24.07 2.68 1.99
CA SER A 279 25.03 1.82 2.68
C SER A 279 24.92 1.87 4.21
N ILE A 280 24.49 3.00 4.79
CA ILE A 280 24.28 3.18 6.23
C ILE A 280 23.02 2.43 6.68
N VAL A 281 21.92 2.59 5.94
CA VAL A 281 20.66 1.89 6.22
C VAL A 281 20.87 0.38 6.08
N ASN A 282 21.58 -0.07 5.04
CA ASN A 282 21.89 -1.49 4.84
C ASN A 282 22.75 -2.07 5.97
N GLN A 283 23.70 -1.31 6.53
CA GLN A 283 24.44 -1.74 7.72
C GLN A 283 23.53 -1.86 8.95
N TRP A 284 22.56 -0.96 9.10
CA TRP A 284 21.59 -1.02 10.19
C TRP A 284 20.58 -2.17 10.04
N ILE A 285 20.13 -2.47 8.82
CA ILE A 285 19.30 -3.65 8.51
C ILE A 285 20.08 -4.93 8.83
N ALA A 286 21.33 -5.04 8.37
CA ALA A 286 22.18 -6.19 8.66
C ALA A 286 22.55 -6.35 10.15
N ALA A 287 22.35 -5.31 10.97
CA ALA A 287 22.55 -5.35 12.42
C ALA A 287 21.28 -5.76 13.19
N GLN A 288 20.12 -5.91 12.51
CA GLN A 288 18.91 -6.45 13.12
C GLN A 288 19.16 -7.90 13.59
N PRO A 289 18.51 -8.34 14.67
CA PRO A 289 18.63 -9.72 15.13
C PRO A 289 18.05 -10.68 14.09
N GLU A 290 18.82 -11.71 13.72
CA GLU A 290 18.28 -12.83 12.96
C GLU A 290 17.37 -13.66 13.89
N ILE A 291 16.08 -13.66 13.61
CA ILE A 291 15.09 -14.43 14.36
C ILE A 291 14.98 -15.80 13.71
N ASP A 292 15.23 -16.85 14.49
CA ASP A 292 14.95 -18.22 14.06
C ASP A 292 13.44 -18.36 13.81
N PRO A 293 12.98 -18.64 12.58
CA PRO A 293 11.56 -18.78 12.28
C PRO A 293 10.89 -19.91 13.06
N GLU A 294 11.67 -20.90 13.54
CA GLU A 294 11.18 -21.97 14.41
C GLU A 294 11.10 -21.55 15.88
N GLN A 295 11.64 -20.41 16.30
CA GLN A 295 11.55 -19.92 17.68
C GLN A 295 10.26 -19.13 17.88
N ALA A 296 9.41 -19.57 18.81
CA ALA A 296 8.27 -18.77 19.23
C ALA A 296 8.75 -17.54 20.02
N LEU A 297 8.19 -16.37 19.73
CA LEU A 297 8.48 -15.12 20.42
C LEU A 297 7.22 -14.62 21.12
N ARG A 298 7.40 -14.01 22.29
CA ARG A 298 6.36 -13.26 23.00
C ARG A 298 6.72 -11.78 23.00
N THR A 299 5.87 -10.96 22.41
CA THR A 299 5.89 -9.50 22.50
C THR A 299 4.81 -9.05 23.48
N ALA A 300 5.17 -8.19 24.44
CA ALA A 300 4.21 -7.57 25.36
C ALA A 300 4.35 -6.05 25.29
N ALA A 301 3.23 -5.34 25.31
CA ALA A 301 3.20 -3.88 25.38
C ALA A 301 2.34 -3.38 26.55
N ALA A 302 2.82 -2.36 27.24
CA ALA A 302 2.03 -1.49 28.10
C ALA A 302 1.66 -0.23 27.31
N ILE A 303 0.38 0.13 27.32
CA ILE A 303 -0.16 1.27 26.60
C ILE A 303 -0.73 2.23 27.63
N GLU A 304 -0.23 3.46 27.64
CA GLU A 304 -0.76 4.55 28.45
C GLU A 304 -1.31 5.62 27.51
N VAL A 305 -2.57 5.98 27.66
CA VAL A 305 -3.19 7.07 26.92
C VAL A 305 -3.82 8.02 27.92
N ALA A 306 -3.67 9.31 27.72
CA ALA A 306 -4.39 10.30 28.54
C ALA A 306 -4.87 11.44 27.66
N TYR A 307 -6.15 11.77 27.81
CA TYR A 307 -6.72 12.96 27.18
C TYR A 307 -7.01 14.01 28.24
N THR A 308 -6.58 15.24 27.99
CA THR A 308 -6.93 16.42 28.79
C THR A 308 -7.82 17.33 27.95
N ALA A 309 -9.09 17.42 28.31
CA ALA A 309 -10.06 18.31 27.68
C ALA A 309 -9.94 19.70 28.32
N PHE A 310 -9.77 20.74 27.51
CA PHE A 310 -9.68 22.10 28.02
C PHE A 310 -11.05 22.65 28.38
N ASN A 311 -11.20 23.13 29.61
CA ASN A 311 -12.43 23.78 30.07
C ASN A 311 -12.09 25.07 30.83
N SER A 312 -12.27 26.19 30.15
CA SER A 312 -11.96 27.53 30.68
C SER A 312 -12.87 28.00 31.83
N ILE A 313 -13.98 27.30 32.10
CA ILE A 313 -14.97 27.66 33.13
C ILE A 313 -14.74 26.82 34.39
N ASP A 314 -14.75 25.51 34.24
CA ASP A 314 -14.75 24.57 35.37
C ASP A 314 -13.35 24.00 35.68
N GLY A 315 -12.35 24.31 34.84
CA GLY A 315 -11.01 23.76 34.88
C GLY A 315 -10.89 22.51 34.00
N ASP A 316 -9.69 22.26 33.49
CA ASP A 316 -9.43 21.16 32.56
C ASP A 316 -9.80 19.79 33.16
N GLU A 317 -10.32 18.91 32.32
CA GLU A 317 -10.77 17.57 32.68
C GLU A 317 -9.78 16.52 32.16
N HIS A 318 -9.51 15.49 32.96
CA HIS A 318 -8.47 14.50 32.67
C HIS A 318 -9.04 13.08 32.58
N TYR A 319 -8.70 12.39 31.49
CA TYR A 319 -9.22 11.09 31.10
C TYR A 319 -8.04 10.13 30.83
N PRO A 320 -7.48 9.49 31.88
CA PRO A 320 -6.45 8.47 31.71
C PRO A 320 -7.07 7.14 31.25
N MET A 321 -6.31 6.41 30.46
CA MET A 321 -6.65 5.12 29.90
C MET A 321 -5.38 4.26 29.90
N GLU A 322 -5.52 3.00 30.26
CA GLU A 322 -4.44 2.03 30.27
C GLU A 322 -4.81 0.83 29.41
N GLY A 323 -3.79 0.19 28.87
CA GLY A 323 -3.94 -0.95 28.00
C GLY A 323 -2.75 -1.89 28.06
N THR A 324 -2.99 -3.13 27.64
CA THR A 324 -1.96 -4.15 27.51
C THR A 324 -2.14 -4.91 26.22
N LEU A 325 -1.04 -5.16 25.52
CA LEU A 325 -0.98 -6.05 24.37
C LEU A 325 -0.07 -7.23 24.73
N GLU A 326 -0.48 -8.44 24.36
CA GLU A 326 0.37 -9.62 24.36
C GLU A 326 0.23 -10.33 23.02
N VAL A 327 1.36 -10.65 22.40
CA VAL A 327 1.42 -11.37 21.13
C VAL A 327 2.41 -12.51 21.24
N ILE A 328 2.02 -13.70 20.78
CA ILE A 328 2.90 -14.85 20.56
C ILE A 328 2.98 -15.07 19.05
N SER A 329 4.18 -15.11 18.47
CA SER A 329 4.39 -15.33 17.04
C SER A 329 5.41 -16.43 16.75
N GLN A 330 5.21 -17.17 15.66
CA GLN A 330 6.14 -18.21 15.17
C GLN A 330 5.79 -18.58 13.71
N GLY A 331 6.78 -18.60 12.81
CA GLY A 331 6.60 -19.09 11.43
C GLY A 331 5.42 -18.47 10.66
N GLY A 332 5.10 -17.20 10.90
CA GLY A 332 3.95 -16.49 10.31
C GLY A 332 2.62 -16.68 11.05
N SER A 333 2.51 -17.63 11.99
CA SER A 333 1.34 -17.76 12.86
C SER A 333 1.43 -16.79 14.04
N VAL A 334 0.27 -16.30 14.48
CA VAL A 334 0.15 -15.26 15.51
C VAL A 334 -0.99 -15.54 16.47
N GLN A 335 -0.79 -15.26 17.75
CA GLN A 335 -1.83 -15.20 18.77
C GLN A 335 -1.71 -13.86 19.50
N LEU A 336 -2.79 -13.08 19.58
CA LEU A 336 -2.82 -11.76 20.17
C LEU A 336 -3.95 -11.63 21.21
N ASP A 337 -3.66 -10.99 22.34
CA ASP A 337 -4.62 -10.54 23.37
C ASP A 337 -4.35 -9.05 23.64
N LEU A 338 -5.28 -8.19 23.25
CA LEU A 338 -5.27 -6.76 23.50
C LEU A 338 -6.37 -6.41 24.50
N ARG A 339 -6.03 -5.59 25.49
CA ARG A 339 -6.96 -5.05 26.49
C ARG A 339 -6.78 -3.54 26.57
N LEU A 340 -7.89 -2.81 26.56
CA LEU A 340 -7.92 -1.35 26.65
C LEU A 340 -9.05 -0.90 27.57
N ASP A 341 -8.81 0.13 28.38
CA ASP A 341 -9.88 0.94 28.98
C ASP A 341 -10.22 2.10 28.01
N LEU A 342 -11.41 2.05 27.42
CA LEU A 342 -11.91 3.04 26.46
C LEU A 342 -13.07 3.87 27.03
N TYR A 343 -13.52 3.60 28.24
CA TYR A 343 -14.75 4.20 28.78
C TYR A 343 -14.60 5.72 28.94
N ALA A 344 -13.46 6.16 29.47
CA ALA A 344 -13.17 7.57 29.71
C ALA A 344 -13.27 8.42 28.43
N LEU A 345 -12.74 7.90 27.31
CA LEU A 345 -12.80 8.56 26.01
C LEU A 345 -14.21 8.51 25.40
N ALA A 346 -14.89 7.36 25.50
CA ALA A 346 -16.26 7.22 25.03
C ALA A 346 -17.22 8.18 25.76
N ALA A 347 -17.03 8.36 27.07
CA ALA A 347 -17.81 9.26 27.90
C ALA A 347 -17.56 10.75 27.57
N LEU A 348 -16.30 11.14 27.36
CA LEU A 348 -15.95 12.49 26.89
C LEU A 348 -16.63 12.79 25.55
N TYR A 349 -16.48 11.90 24.57
CA TYR A 349 -17.03 12.12 23.24
C TYR A 349 -18.56 12.24 23.27
N ALA A 350 -19.21 11.46 24.13
CA ALA A 350 -20.63 11.55 24.38
C ALA A 350 -21.08 12.91 24.92
N GLN A 351 -20.30 13.53 25.81
CA GLN A 351 -20.57 14.85 26.37
C GLN A 351 -20.37 15.98 25.36
N GLU A 352 -19.26 15.98 24.61
CA GLU A 352 -18.95 17.03 23.63
C GLU A 352 -19.89 17.01 22.40
N SER A 353 -20.32 15.81 22.00
CA SER A 353 -21.15 15.60 20.80
C SER A 353 -22.65 15.57 21.09
N GLY A 354 -23.04 15.57 22.37
CA GLY A 354 -24.43 15.38 22.83
C GLY A 354 -25.42 16.44 22.33
N TRP A 355 -24.95 17.65 22.03
CA TRP A 355 -25.80 18.75 21.52
C TRP A 355 -26.02 18.69 20.00
N LEU A 356 -25.13 18.05 19.24
CA LEU A 356 -25.23 17.92 17.78
C LEU A 356 -26.06 16.69 17.36
N LEU A 357 -26.12 15.66 18.21
CA LEU A 357 -26.62 14.31 17.85
C LEU A 357 -27.88 13.84 18.59
N GLY A 358 -28.39 14.61 19.57
CA GLY A 358 -29.56 14.23 20.38
C GLY A 358 -29.28 13.04 21.32
N MET A 359 -30.14 12.84 22.33
CA MET A 359 -29.99 11.78 23.35
C MET A 359 -29.64 10.43 22.71
N GLY A 360 -28.48 9.86 23.04
CA GLY A 360 -28.10 8.53 22.56
C GLY A 360 -26.64 8.11 22.76
N MET A 361 -25.67 9.03 22.83
CA MET A 361 -24.25 8.64 23.03
C MET A 361 -23.88 8.40 24.49
N GLU A 362 -24.39 9.22 25.42
CA GLU A 362 -24.18 8.99 26.85
C GLU A 362 -24.83 7.68 27.29
N ASP A 363 -26.06 7.41 26.80
CA ASP A 363 -26.77 6.16 27.05
C ASP A 363 -26.06 4.94 26.45
N LEU A 364 -25.39 5.09 25.29
CA LEU A 364 -24.65 4.02 24.63
C LEU A 364 -23.32 3.73 25.34
N ALA A 365 -22.56 4.78 25.70
CA ALA A 365 -21.35 4.65 26.50
C ALA A 365 -21.67 4.01 27.86
N GLU A 366 -22.81 4.38 28.48
CA GLU A 366 -23.27 3.77 29.72
C GLU A 366 -23.73 2.31 29.52
N LYS A 367 -24.45 2.02 28.42
CA LYS A 367 -24.92 0.67 28.07
C LYS A 367 -23.74 -0.31 27.92
N TYR A 368 -22.66 0.14 27.29
CA TYR A 368 -21.45 -0.66 27.05
C TYR A 368 -20.34 -0.36 28.06
N ARG A 369 -20.67 0.22 29.22
CA ARG A 369 -19.66 0.62 30.22
C ARG A 369 -18.71 -0.53 30.55
N THR A 370 -19.24 -1.71 30.83
CA THR A 370 -18.45 -2.88 31.26
C THR A 370 -17.48 -3.31 30.16
N GLU A 371 -17.95 -3.33 28.92
CA GLU A 371 -17.19 -3.71 27.73
C GLU A 371 -16.19 -2.62 27.31
N LEU A 372 -16.47 -1.35 27.61
CA LEU A 372 -15.56 -0.23 27.36
C LEU A 372 -14.46 -0.13 28.42
N GLU A 373 -14.78 -0.38 29.69
CA GLU A 373 -13.79 -0.40 30.79
C GLU A 373 -12.81 -1.58 30.66
N ASN A 374 -13.17 -2.63 29.91
CA ASN A 374 -12.34 -3.81 29.67
C ASN A 374 -12.46 -4.30 28.22
N ALA A 375 -12.25 -3.40 27.26
CA ALA A 375 -12.34 -3.74 25.85
C ALA A 375 -11.28 -4.78 25.51
N ARG A 376 -11.72 -5.99 25.15
CA ARG A 376 -10.85 -7.11 24.80
C ARG A 376 -10.92 -7.41 23.32
N PHE A 377 -9.76 -7.59 22.71
CA PHE A 377 -9.62 -8.05 21.35
C PHE A 377 -8.63 -9.21 21.33
N GLU A 378 -9.11 -10.39 20.96
CA GLU A 378 -8.30 -11.60 20.83
C GLU A 378 -8.26 -12.03 19.37
N MET A 379 -7.09 -12.48 18.93
CA MET A 379 -6.86 -12.93 17.57
C MET A 379 -5.96 -14.16 17.55
N ILE A 380 -6.29 -15.13 16.69
CA ILE A 380 -5.43 -16.27 16.36
C ILE A 380 -5.36 -16.36 14.84
N TYR A 381 -4.17 -16.26 14.27
CA TYR A 381 -3.91 -16.52 12.86
C TYR A 381 -3.00 -17.75 12.71
N ASN A 382 -3.44 -18.70 11.91
CA ASN A 382 -2.70 -19.91 11.57
C ASN A 382 -2.29 -19.86 10.10
N ALA A 383 -0.99 -19.64 9.87
CA ALA A 383 -0.43 -19.52 8.52
C ALA A 383 -0.46 -20.85 7.73
N ASP A 384 -0.41 -22.01 8.41
CA ASP A 384 -0.43 -23.32 7.74
C ASP A 384 -1.80 -23.62 7.11
N THR A 385 -2.87 -23.09 7.71
CA THR A 385 -4.25 -23.32 7.28
C THR A 385 -4.90 -22.09 6.64
N ASP A 386 -4.23 -20.94 6.69
CA ASP A 386 -4.76 -19.61 6.32
C ASP A 386 -6.11 -19.30 6.99
N MET A 387 -6.19 -19.57 8.30
CA MET A 387 -7.38 -19.34 9.12
C MET A 387 -7.11 -18.25 10.15
N LEU A 388 -8.02 -17.28 10.22
CA LEU A 388 -8.07 -16.26 11.26
C LEU A 388 -9.26 -16.51 12.17
N TYR A 389 -9.04 -16.39 13.47
CA TYR A 389 -10.06 -16.40 14.50
C TYR A 389 -10.01 -15.09 15.27
N LEU A 390 -11.17 -14.44 15.44
CA LEU A 390 -11.31 -13.17 16.13
C LEU A 390 -12.35 -13.27 17.24
N ARG A 391 -12.07 -12.68 18.41
CA ARG A 391 -13.07 -12.50 19.48
C ARG A 391 -12.95 -11.08 20.03
N CYS A 392 -14.03 -10.31 19.85
CA CYS A 392 -14.12 -8.95 20.34
C CYS A 392 -15.57 -8.61 20.68
N PRO A 393 -16.00 -8.84 21.94
CA PRO A 393 -17.39 -8.65 22.34
C PRO A 393 -17.92 -7.24 22.09
N LEU A 394 -17.07 -6.23 22.28
CA LEU A 394 -17.43 -4.83 22.02
C LEU A 394 -17.71 -4.58 20.53
N LEU A 395 -16.82 -5.04 19.64
CA LEU A 395 -16.98 -4.88 18.19
C LEU A 395 -18.24 -5.61 17.70
N PHE A 396 -18.37 -6.90 18.00
CA PHE A 396 -19.49 -7.70 17.52
C PHE A 396 -20.81 -7.29 18.18
N GLY A 397 -20.78 -6.86 19.44
CA GLY A 397 -21.92 -6.24 20.13
C GLY A 397 -22.41 -4.99 19.41
N LEU A 398 -21.51 -4.12 18.97
CA LEU A 398 -21.87 -2.90 18.24
C LEU A 398 -22.32 -3.18 16.80
N LEU A 399 -21.77 -4.21 16.15
CA LEU A 399 -22.25 -4.67 14.83
C LEU A 399 -23.68 -5.23 14.94
N ALA A 400 -23.98 -5.97 16.00
CA ALA A 400 -25.27 -6.60 16.23
C ALA A 400 -26.40 -5.61 16.60
N GLU A 401 -26.09 -4.43 17.14
CA GLU A 401 -27.09 -3.38 17.44
C GLU A 401 -27.90 -2.93 16.22
N ASP A 402 -27.34 -3.13 15.03
CA ASP A 402 -27.96 -2.76 13.77
C ASP A 402 -28.99 -3.79 13.27
N ALA A 403 -28.97 -4.99 13.82
CA ALA A 403 -29.82 -6.10 13.38
C ALA A 403 -31.31 -5.85 13.70
N PRO A 404 -32.24 -6.40 12.90
CA PRO A 404 -33.67 -6.34 13.21
C PRO A 404 -34.00 -6.94 14.58
N GLU A 405 -35.01 -6.38 15.28
CA GLU A 405 -35.46 -6.92 16.57
C GLU A 405 -35.81 -8.41 16.45
N GLY A 406 -35.12 -9.26 17.21
CA GLY A 406 -35.33 -10.71 17.23
C GLY A 406 -34.35 -11.53 16.39
N ALA A 407 -33.37 -10.91 15.73
CA ALA A 407 -32.29 -11.61 15.06
C ALA A 407 -31.52 -12.52 16.05
N ALA A 408 -31.52 -13.83 15.80
CA ALA A 408 -30.90 -14.80 16.71
C ALA A 408 -29.37 -14.65 16.77
N ALA A 409 -28.74 -14.25 15.65
CA ALA A 409 -27.31 -14.00 15.56
C ALA A 409 -26.84 -12.82 16.44
N ALA A 410 -27.73 -11.88 16.77
CA ALA A 410 -27.43 -10.73 17.63
C ALA A 410 -27.50 -11.05 19.14
N ALA A 411 -27.95 -12.25 19.52
CA ALA A 411 -28.20 -12.59 20.93
C ALA A 411 -26.93 -12.91 21.73
N ASP A 412 -25.84 -13.30 21.07
CA ASP A 412 -24.58 -13.68 21.71
C ASP A 412 -23.37 -13.36 20.81
N THR A 413 -22.64 -12.31 21.19
CA THR A 413 -21.54 -11.70 20.41
C THR A 413 -20.16 -11.93 21.05
N ASP A 414 -20.12 -12.60 22.21
CA ASP A 414 -18.89 -13.00 22.90
C ASP A 414 -18.47 -14.40 22.45
N LYS A 415 -18.17 -14.54 21.15
CA LYS A 415 -17.76 -15.78 20.51
C LYS A 415 -16.51 -15.60 19.67
N TRP A 416 -15.91 -16.72 19.27
CA TRP A 416 -14.89 -16.72 18.23
C TRP A 416 -15.52 -16.73 16.85
N PHE A 417 -15.02 -15.86 15.99
CA PHE A 417 -15.43 -15.76 14.59
C PHE A 417 -14.27 -16.18 13.69
N SER A 418 -14.53 -17.09 12.74
CA SER A 418 -13.52 -17.55 11.79
C SER A 418 -13.63 -16.88 10.43
N VAL A 419 -12.48 -16.58 9.82
CA VAL A 419 -12.31 -16.06 8.46
C VAL A 419 -11.21 -16.88 7.77
N SER A 420 -11.39 -17.20 6.49
CA SER A 420 -10.40 -17.91 5.65
C SER A 420 -9.98 -17.06 4.45
N GLY A 421 -8.81 -17.32 3.85
CA GLY A 421 -8.39 -16.69 2.59
C GLY A 421 -7.68 -15.33 2.77
N LEU A 422 -6.99 -15.14 3.88
CA LEU A 422 -6.27 -13.89 4.18
C LEU A 422 -4.91 -13.79 3.50
N ALA A 423 -4.25 -14.92 3.24
CA ALA A 423 -2.99 -14.95 2.51
C ALA A 423 -3.16 -14.44 1.06
N GLU A 424 -4.29 -14.76 0.42
CA GLU A 424 -4.59 -14.33 -0.95
C GLU A 424 -4.88 -12.82 -1.06
N SER A 425 -5.31 -12.18 0.05
CA SER A 425 -5.59 -10.74 0.10
C SER A 425 -4.40 -9.87 0.52
N GLY A 426 -3.22 -10.46 0.74
CA GLY A 426 -2.00 -9.74 1.13
C GLY A 426 -2.00 -9.22 2.58
N GLY A 427 -3.00 -9.58 3.40
CA GLY A 427 -3.16 -9.09 4.78
C GLY A 427 -2.15 -9.63 5.81
N VAL A 428 -1.32 -10.62 5.42
CA VAL A 428 -0.40 -11.33 6.34
C VAL A 428 0.87 -10.52 6.64
N GLY A 429 1.27 -9.61 5.74
CA GLY A 429 2.48 -8.77 5.91
C GLY A 429 2.38 -7.73 7.04
N MET A 430 1.23 -7.57 7.69
CA MET A 430 1.02 -6.62 8.80
C MET A 430 1.32 -7.21 10.18
N MET A 431 1.88 -8.42 10.26
CA MET A 431 2.01 -9.19 11.52
C MET A 431 3.44 -9.35 12.03
N ASP A 432 4.43 -8.63 11.49
CA ASP A 432 5.76 -8.57 12.10
C ASP A 432 5.72 -7.77 13.41
N MET A 433 5.96 -8.48 14.51
CA MET A 433 5.95 -7.94 15.88
C MET A 433 7.34 -7.53 16.36
N ASN A 434 8.34 -7.46 15.47
CA ASN A 434 9.65 -6.92 15.79
C ASN A 434 9.50 -5.45 16.25
N PRO A 435 9.95 -5.10 17.47
CA PRO A 435 9.81 -3.74 18.00
C PRO A 435 10.43 -2.65 17.11
N VAL A 436 11.54 -2.96 16.43
CA VAL A 436 12.18 -2.03 15.50
C VAL A 436 11.30 -1.82 14.28
N VAL A 437 10.78 -2.88 13.67
CA VAL A 437 9.89 -2.81 12.50
C VAL A 437 8.60 -2.07 12.82
N LEU A 438 7.99 -2.32 13.98
CA LEU A 438 6.79 -1.60 14.43
C LEU A 438 7.03 -0.10 14.60
N VAL A 439 8.20 0.30 15.12
CA VAL A 439 8.56 1.72 15.26
C VAL A 439 8.93 2.35 13.92
N THR A 440 9.61 1.61 13.04
CA THR A 440 10.08 2.15 11.76
C THR A 440 9.06 2.07 10.65
N GLY A 441 8.07 1.17 10.71
CA GLY A 441 7.17 0.84 9.60
C GLY A 441 6.44 2.05 9.01
N SER A 442 6.13 3.06 9.81
CA SER A 442 5.48 4.30 9.35
C SER A 442 6.44 5.37 8.81
N PHE A 443 7.75 5.30 9.11
CA PHE A 443 8.72 6.37 8.82
C PHE A 443 9.89 5.94 7.91
N LEU A 444 10.34 4.70 8.05
CA LEU A 444 11.46 4.09 7.33
C LEU A 444 11.10 2.63 6.99
N PRO A 445 10.22 2.39 6.00
CA PRO A 445 9.74 1.04 5.70
C PRO A 445 10.78 0.15 5.03
N LEU A 446 12.01 0.64 4.83
CA LEU A 446 13.14 -0.04 4.18
C LEU A 446 13.62 -1.31 4.91
N ALA A 447 13.13 -1.58 6.12
CA ALA A 447 13.49 -2.75 6.92
C ALA A 447 12.42 -3.86 6.93
N ALA A 448 11.25 -3.65 6.31
CA ALA A 448 10.21 -4.68 6.27
C ALA A 448 10.57 -5.77 5.25
N ASP A 449 10.83 -6.98 5.73
CA ASP A 449 10.99 -8.21 4.92
C ASP A 449 12.04 -8.15 3.79
N ALA A 450 13.08 -7.32 3.94
CA ALA A 450 14.16 -7.17 2.95
C ALA A 450 15.54 -7.14 3.62
N GLU A 451 16.55 -7.73 2.97
CA GLU A 451 17.92 -7.73 3.48
C GLU A 451 18.63 -6.40 3.23
N THR A 452 18.14 -5.62 2.26
CA THR A 452 18.67 -4.30 1.91
C THR A 452 17.56 -3.33 1.49
N ALA A 453 17.82 -2.03 1.61
CA ALA A 453 16.93 -0.98 1.13
C ALA A 453 16.66 -1.10 -0.38
N GLY A 454 17.67 -1.47 -1.18
CA GLY A 454 17.51 -1.71 -2.61
C GLY A 454 16.57 -2.88 -2.90
N GLU A 455 16.67 -3.97 -2.14
CA GLU A 455 15.77 -5.12 -2.27
C GLU A 455 14.33 -4.74 -1.93
N TYR A 456 14.10 -4.03 -0.83
CA TYR A 456 12.78 -3.49 -0.48
C TYR A 456 12.21 -2.64 -1.62
N ILE A 457 13.02 -1.72 -2.18
CA ILE A 457 12.58 -0.82 -3.23
C ILE A 457 12.17 -1.60 -4.50
N VAL A 458 13.00 -2.55 -4.92
CA VAL A 458 12.73 -3.34 -6.13
C VAL A 458 11.55 -4.29 -5.91
N SER A 459 11.53 -5.05 -4.82
CA SER A 459 10.48 -6.04 -4.56
C SER A 459 9.11 -5.40 -4.43
N ARG A 460 9.02 -4.24 -3.76
CA ARG A 460 7.74 -3.53 -3.63
C ARG A 460 7.25 -2.98 -4.96
N THR A 461 8.17 -2.48 -5.79
CA THR A 461 7.80 -2.02 -7.14
C THR A 461 7.36 -3.20 -8.02
N GLU A 462 8.07 -4.33 -7.97
CA GLU A 462 7.71 -5.56 -8.68
C GLU A 462 6.31 -6.06 -8.25
N GLN A 463 6.03 -6.07 -6.95
CA GLN A 463 4.73 -6.48 -6.41
C GLN A 463 3.61 -5.58 -6.93
N ASN A 464 3.78 -4.25 -6.86
CA ASN A 464 2.80 -3.31 -7.39
C ASN A 464 2.58 -3.55 -8.90
N CYS A 465 3.66 -3.70 -9.68
CA CYS A 465 3.54 -3.96 -11.11
C CYS A 465 2.86 -5.30 -11.44
N GLU A 466 3.06 -6.34 -10.62
CA GLU A 466 2.35 -7.62 -10.78
C GLU A 466 0.85 -7.45 -10.51
N THR A 467 0.48 -6.71 -9.46
CA THR A 467 -0.92 -6.45 -9.11
C THR A 467 -1.64 -5.68 -10.22
N TRP A 468 -1.00 -4.67 -10.81
CA TRP A 468 -1.62 -3.75 -11.77
C TRP A 468 -1.34 -4.09 -13.24
N GLY A 469 -0.39 -4.99 -13.51
CA GLY A 469 -0.02 -5.40 -14.86
C GLY A 469 0.78 -4.37 -15.68
N ASN A 470 1.30 -3.31 -15.04
CA ASN A 470 1.94 -2.14 -15.67
C ASN A 470 3.48 -2.18 -15.62
N TYR A 471 4.07 -3.33 -15.92
CA TYR A 471 5.52 -3.54 -15.83
C TYR A 471 6.37 -2.58 -16.67
N SER A 472 5.81 -1.96 -17.72
CA SER A 472 6.52 -0.97 -18.54
C SER A 472 6.97 0.25 -17.75
N GLU A 473 6.35 0.52 -16.60
CA GLU A 473 6.68 1.64 -15.72
C GLU A 473 7.66 1.26 -14.60
N LEU A 474 7.97 -0.02 -14.43
CA LEU A 474 8.80 -0.57 -13.35
C LEU A 474 10.05 0.28 -13.12
N TRP A 475 10.83 0.54 -14.17
CA TRP A 475 12.09 1.27 -14.05
C TRP A 475 11.90 2.69 -13.51
N TYR A 476 10.90 3.42 -14.02
CA TYR A 476 10.59 4.77 -13.56
C TYR A 476 10.13 4.75 -12.10
N ARG A 477 9.23 3.83 -11.74
CA ARG A 477 8.68 3.68 -10.40
C ARG A 477 9.74 3.31 -9.38
N THR A 478 10.63 2.35 -9.69
CA THR A 478 11.75 1.99 -8.82
C THR A 478 12.65 3.19 -8.54
N HIS A 479 13.01 3.96 -9.57
CA HIS A 479 13.88 5.14 -9.39
C HIS A 479 13.17 6.28 -8.65
N SER A 480 11.87 6.49 -8.89
CA SER A 480 11.06 7.46 -8.15
C SER A 480 10.98 7.08 -6.66
N MET A 481 10.69 5.82 -6.35
CA MET A 481 10.67 5.33 -4.97
C MET A 481 12.04 5.44 -4.31
N ALA A 482 13.11 5.09 -5.03
CA ALA A 482 14.48 5.25 -4.55
C ALA A 482 14.82 6.71 -4.22
N GLN A 483 14.45 7.66 -5.09
CA GLN A 483 14.64 9.09 -4.82
C GLN A 483 13.87 9.54 -3.58
N ASN A 484 12.62 9.13 -3.44
CA ASN A 484 11.82 9.43 -2.24
C ASN A 484 12.43 8.84 -0.96
N CYS A 485 12.97 7.61 -1.04
CA CYS A 485 13.70 7.01 0.07
C CYS A 485 15.00 7.75 0.37
N ALA A 486 15.74 8.18 -0.66
CA ALA A 486 17.01 8.89 -0.51
C ALA A 486 16.84 10.27 0.13
N LEU A 487 15.70 10.95 -0.10
CA LEU A 487 15.34 12.20 0.57
C LEU A 487 15.11 12.04 2.07
N LYS A 488 14.86 10.82 2.56
CA LYS A 488 14.60 10.52 3.97
C LYS A 488 15.77 9.82 4.65
N ALA A 489 16.48 8.96 3.93
CA ALA A 489 17.48 8.05 4.50
C ALA A 489 18.65 7.74 3.56
N GLY A 490 18.90 8.59 2.55
CA GLY A 490 20.10 8.47 1.73
C GLY A 490 21.36 8.78 2.55
N ASP A 491 22.47 8.13 2.22
CA ASP A 491 23.73 8.21 2.99
C ASP A 491 24.21 9.65 3.22
N SER A 492 23.96 10.55 2.27
CA SER A 492 24.35 11.96 2.34
C SER A 492 23.69 12.77 3.46
N LEU A 493 22.58 12.28 4.03
CA LEU A 493 21.83 12.95 5.10
C LEU A 493 22.44 12.70 6.48
N PHE A 494 23.26 11.67 6.63
CA PHE A 494 23.70 11.20 7.94
C PHE A 494 24.96 11.90 8.43
N ALA A 495 24.91 12.39 9.66
CA ALA A 495 26.07 12.78 10.45
C ALA A 495 26.50 11.63 11.36
N ARG A 496 27.79 11.26 11.31
CA ARG A 496 28.33 10.12 12.06
C ARG A 496 28.91 10.52 13.43
N SER A 497 28.60 9.73 14.45
CA SER A 497 29.25 9.74 15.77
C SER A 497 29.44 8.30 16.28
N GLY A 498 30.64 7.73 16.11
CA GLY A 498 30.91 6.33 16.48
C GLY A 498 30.21 5.34 15.55
N SER A 499 29.37 4.45 16.12
CA SER A 499 28.45 3.55 15.40
C SER A 499 27.11 4.22 15.06
N ARG A 500 26.87 5.44 15.55
CA ARG A 500 25.58 6.12 15.42
C ARG A 500 25.58 7.08 14.24
N TYR A 501 24.54 7.02 13.44
CA TYR A 501 24.33 7.87 12.27
C TYR A 501 23.01 8.61 12.43
N THR A 502 23.06 9.94 12.51
CA THR A 502 21.89 10.79 12.74
C THR A 502 21.51 11.54 11.47
N ALA A 503 20.26 11.46 11.05
CA ALA A 503 19.71 12.21 9.92
C ALA A 503 18.52 13.07 10.36
N PRO A 504 18.32 14.25 9.74
CA PRO A 504 17.13 15.05 9.96
C PRO A 504 15.90 14.38 9.34
N VAL A 505 14.73 14.76 9.85
CA VAL A 505 13.42 14.38 9.32
C VAL A 505 12.67 15.65 8.94
N GLY A 506 12.02 15.65 7.77
CA GLY A 506 11.25 16.79 7.30
C GLY A 506 12.14 17.98 6.90
N SER A 507 11.60 19.19 7.00
CA SER A 507 12.30 20.43 6.66
C SER A 507 11.99 21.55 7.66
N GLU A 508 12.88 22.53 7.78
CA GLU A 508 12.58 23.76 8.55
C GLU A 508 11.64 24.72 7.80
N GLU A 509 11.20 24.34 6.59
CA GLU A 509 10.28 25.15 5.79
C GLU A 509 8.88 25.12 6.39
N VAL A 510 8.28 26.30 6.48
CA VAL A 510 6.91 26.49 6.93
C VAL A 510 6.09 26.81 5.69
N TRP A 511 5.06 26.02 5.44
CA TRP A 511 4.16 26.19 4.30
C TRP A 511 3.28 27.43 4.47
N GLU A 512 2.61 27.86 3.40
CA GLU A 512 1.84 29.12 3.40
C GLU A 512 0.71 29.16 4.45
N ASP A 513 0.13 27.99 4.76
CA ASP A 513 -0.88 27.78 5.79
C ASP A 513 -0.29 27.84 7.23
N GLY A 514 1.03 27.78 7.37
CA GLY A 514 1.75 27.72 8.64
C GLY A 514 2.02 26.30 9.15
N SER A 515 1.72 25.28 8.34
CA SER A 515 2.05 23.88 8.61
C SER A 515 3.55 23.62 8.41
N TYR A 516 4.09 22.65 9.15
CA TYR A 516 5.48 22.22 9.01
C TYR A 516 5.70 20.83 9.62
N PHE A 517 6.83 20.23 9.27
CA PHE A 517 7.27 18.96 9.84
C PHE A 517 8.78 18.94 9.98
N LYS A 518 9.28 18.69 11.19
CA LYS A 518 10.72 18.59 11.46
C LYS A 518 11.03 17.58 12.55
N GLY A 519 12.23 17.01 12.51
CA GLY A 519 12.70 16.10 13.54
C GLY A 519 14.08 15.54 13.20
N TRP A 520 14.46 14.47 13.86
CA TRP A 520 15.65 13.70 13.55
C TRP A 520 15.48 12.25 13.99
N PHE A 521 16.29 11.37 13.41
CA PHE A 521 16.44 10.00 13.86
C PHE A 521 17.91 9.59 13.82
N THR A 522 18.26 8.58 14.60
CA THR A 522 19.60 8.02 14.73
C THR A 522 19.52 6.52 14.60
N LEU A 523 20.30 5.97 13.67
CA LEU A 523 20.52 4.53 13.51
C LEU A 523 21.81 4.15 14.22
N ASP A 524 21.79 3.09 15.04
CA ASP A 524 23.00 2.46 15.56
C ASP A 524 23.31 1.21 14.74
N VAL A 525 24.30 1.31 13.84
CA VAL A 525 24.66 0.19 12.94
C VAL A 525 25.39 -0.95 13.66
N GLN A 526 25.66 -0.82 14.96
CA GLN A 526 26.25 -1.89 15.75
C GLN A 526 25.19 -2.72 16.48
N THR A 527 24.11 -2.10 16.96
CA THR A 527 23.07 -2.79 17.74
C THR A 527 21.80 -3.07 16.94
N GLY A 528 21.63 -2.42 15.78
CA GLY A 528 20.35 -2.38 15.07
C GLY A 528 19.34 -1.42 15.72
N GLY A 529 19.74 -0.70 16.78
CA GLY A 529 18.86 0.23 17.48
C GLY A 529 18.54 1.47 16.66
N ILE A 530 17.38 2.06 16.94
CA ILE A 530 16.92 3.32 16.36
C ILE A 530 16.34 4.23 17.44
N THR A 531 16.62 5.53 17.35
CA THR A 531 16.02 6.55 18.22
C THR A 531 15.66 7.77 17.40
N GLY A 532 14.55 8.44 17.70
CA GLY A 532 14.21 9.69 17.03
C GLY A 532 13.19 10.51 17.79
N GLU A 533 13.05 11.75 17.37
CA GLU A 533 12.02 12.68 17.85
C GLU A 533 11.66 13.66 16.74
N GLY A 534 10.47 14.24 16.85
CA GLY A 534 10.05 15.28 15.93
C GLY A 534 8.76 15.95 16.34
N GLU A 535 8.43 16.98 15.58
CA GLU A 535 7.17 17.68 15.68
C GLU A 535 6.61 18.01 14.30
N ARG A 536 5.28 17.90 14.19
CA ARG A 536 4.49 18.29 13.04
C ARG A 536 3.44 19.29 13.50
N ARG A 537 3.29 20.39 12.79
CA ARG A 537 2.13 21.26 12.94
C ARG A 537 1.29 21.19 11.69
N GLU A 538 0.00 21.02 11.88
CA GLU A 538 -0.98 21.05 10.82
C GLU A 538 -1.95 22.17 11.11
N ARG A 539 -2.16 23.03 10.13
CA ARG A 539 -3.18 24.06 10.21
C ARG A 539 -4.07 23.99 8.99
N ASP A 540 -5.33 23.79 9.28
CA ASP A 540 -6.40 23.86 8.31
C ASP A 540 -7.45 24.89 8.79
N TRP A 541 -8.61 24.92 8.15
CA TRP A 541 -9.65 25.90 8.49
C TRP A 541 -10.43 25.60 9.76
N PHE A 542 -10.43 24.36 10.22
CA PHE A 542 -11.16 23.92 11.41
C PHE A 542 -10.25 23.50 12.57
N SER A 543 -8.95 23.29 12.33
CA SER A 543 -8.00 22.71 13.26
C SER A 543 -6.61 23.38 13.20
N ASP A 544 -5.97 23.51 14.36
CA ASP A 544 -4.58 23.94 14.53
C ASP A 544 -3.96 22.95 15.52
N MET A 545 -3.27 21.96 14.98
CA MET A 545 -2.80 20.78 15.68
C MET A 545 -1.26 20.80 15.75
N LEU A 546 -0.72 20.51 16.93
CA LEU A 546 0.70 20.23 17.12
C LEU A 546 0.86 18.79 17.58
N ILE A 547 1.54 17.99 16.77
CA ILE A 547 1.90 16.61 17.08
C ILE A 547 3.38 16.61 17.43
N THR A 548 3.75 16.09 18.59
CA THR A 548 5.14 15.79 18.95
C THR A 548 5.28 14.30 19.18
N TYR A 549 6.41 13.72 18.80
CA TYR A 549 6.67 12.31 19.01
C TYR A 549 8.13 12.06 19.37
N SER A 550 8.36 10.99 20.10
CA SER A 550 9.69 10.42 20.31
C SER A 550 9.60 8.91 20.30
N TYR A 551 10.67 8.25 19.90
CA TYR A 551 10.75 6.81 19.91
C TYR A 551 12.17 6.32 20.13
N GLN A 552 12.27 5.14 20.70
CA GLN A 552 13.49 4.36 20.81
C GLN A 552 13.13 2.89 20.61
N ALA A 553 13.87 2.17 19.78
CA ALA A 553 13.77 0.73 19.65
C ALA A 553 15.16 0.10 19.63
N GLU A 554 15.24 -1.07 20.22
CA GLU A 554 16.35 -2.02 20.14
C GLU A 554 15.76 -3.38 19.78
N ALA A 555 16.61 -4.37 19.49
CA ALA A 555 16.24 -5.72 19.07
C ALA A 555 15.05 -6.36 19.82
N SER A 556 14.93 -6.11 21.13
CA SER A 556 13.94 -6.77 22.00
C SER A 556 13.05 -5.80 22.78
N SER A 557 13.09 -4.50 22.48
CA SER A 557 12.32 -3.52 23.24
C SER A 557 12.09 -2.24 22.44
N ALA A 558 10.96 -1.59 22.65
CA ALA A 558 10.70 -0.27 22.12
C ALA A 558 9.92 0.61 23.08
N ARG A 559 10.08 1.92 22.95
CA ARG A 559 9.28 2.94 23.63
C ARG A 559 8.89 3.97 22.59
N VAL A 560 7.61 4.29 22.51
CA VAL A 560 7.05 5.33 21.65
C VAL A 560 6.26 6.27 22.53
N GLU A 561 6.46 7.57 22.36
CA GLU A 561 5.66 8.61 22.98
C GLU A 561 5.14 9.56 21.92
N GLN A 562 3.87 9.93 22.02
CA GLN A 562 3.24 10.90 21.15
C GLN A 562 2.39 11.86 21.99
N THR A 563 2.36 13.12 21.58
CA THR A 563 1.43 14.11 22.10
C THR A 563 0.77 14.82 20.93
N ILE A 564 -0.56 14.89 20.95
CA ILE A 564 -1.38 15.64 20.00
C ILE A 564 -2.06 16.75 20.78
N HIS A 565 -1.66 17.99 20.53
CA HIS A 565 -2.27 19.17 21.09
C HIS A 565 -3.15 19.82 20.03
N ILE A 566 -4.46 19.82 20.26
CA ILE A 566 -5.43 20.53 19.43
C ILE A 566 -5.76 21.84 20.12
N LYS A 567 -5.43 22.95 19.46
CA LYS A 567 -5.57 24.29 20.02
C LYS A 567 -6.98 24.55 20.55
N ASN A 568 -7.06 24.99 21.80
CA ASN A 568 -8.31 25.30 22.53
C ASN A 568 -9.28 24.13 22.72
N GLN A 569 -8.89 22.89 22.39
CA GLN A 569 -9.73 21.71 22.58
C GLN A 569 -9.14 20.78 23.65
N GLY A 570 -7.88 20.39 23.49
CA GLY A 570 -7.26 19.48 24.46
C GLY A 570 -5.90 18.95 24.04
N ILE A 571 -5.39 18.05 24.86
CA ILE A 571 -4.11 17.34 24.66
C ILE A 571 -4.34 15.85 24.83
N LEU A 572 -4.03 15.07 23.80
CA LEU A 572 -3.90 13.62 23.86
C LEU A 572 -2.43 13.27 24.03
N THR A 573 -2.07 12.49 25.04
CA THR A 573 -0.75 11.86 25.18
C THR A 573 -0.90 10.35 25.06
N MET A 574 0.01 9.73 24.34
CA MET A 574 0.12 8.28 24.22
C MET A 574 1.56 7.86 24.49
N ALA A 575 1.74 6.83 25.31
CA ALA A 575 3.01 6.15 25.51
C ALA A 575 2.80 4.65 25.34
N VAL A 576 3.70 4.01 24.60
CA VAL A 576 3.70 2.56 24.41
C VAL A 576 5.09 2.05 24.74
N GLU A 577 5.18 1.14 25.71
CA GLU A 577 6.41 0.42 26.06
C GLU A 577 6.26 -1.04 25.66
N MET A 578 7.21 -1.55 24.89
CA MET A 578 7.20 -2.90 24.33
C MET A 578 8.44 -3.67 24.74
N GLU A 579 8.27 -4.95 25.03
CA GLU A 579 9.34 -5.92 25.25
C GLU A 579 9.05 -7.21 24.48
N GLN A 580 10.08 -7.78 23.89
CA GLN A 580 10.03 -9.05 23.17
C GLN A 580 11.03 -10.04 23.73
N GLN A 581 10.64 -11.31 23.86
CA GLN A 581 11.51 -12.37 24.36
C GLN A 581 11.13 -13.73 23.77
N PRO A 582 12.06 -14.71 23.75
CA PRO A 582 11.73 -16.09 23.42
C PRO A 582 10.62 -16.65 24.31
N HIS A 583 9.77 -17.48 23.72
CA HIS A 583 8.66 -18.15 24.38
C HIS A 583 8.73 -19.66 24.15
N ASP A 584 8.36 -20.44 25.16
CA ASP A 584 8.49 -21.92 25.13
C ASP A 584 7.36 -22.61 24.36
N SER A 585 6.28 -21.89 24.04
CA SER A 585 5.09 -22.43 23.37
C SER A 585 4.78 -21.67 22.10
N SER A 586 4.46 -22.42 21.06
CA SER A 586 3.91 -21.91 19.80
C SER A 586 2.61 -21.13 20.02
N PRO A 587 2.27 -20.21 19.10
CA PRO A 587 0.94 -19.63 19.04
C PRO A 587 -0.14 -20.72 18.99
N ALA A 588 -1.30 -20.46 19.58
CA ALA A 588 -2.45 -21.33 19.40
C ALA A 588 -2.81 -21.45 17.91
N ALA A 589 -3.14 -22.65 17.46
CA ALA A 589 -3.56 -22.91 16.07
C ALA A 589 -5.06 -22.68 15.82
N GLN A 590 -5.85 -22.64 16.91
CA GLN A 590 -7.31 -22.49 16.92
C GLN A 590 -7.77 -22.07 18.33
N PRO A 591 -9.00 -21.55 18.48
CA PRO A 591 -9.61 -21.27 19.77
C PRO A 591 -9.71 -22.50 20.69
N PRO A 592 -9.90 -22.31 22.02
CA PRO A 592 -10.09 -23.42 22.95
C PRO A 592 -11.25 -24.35 22.52
N GLN A 593 -11.06 -25.67 22.58
CA GLN A 593 -12.03 -26.65 22.07
C GLN A 593 -13.42 -26.60 22.71
N GLU A 594 -13.54 -26.04 23.92
CA GLU A 594 -14.82 -25.92 24.62
C GLU A 594 -15.60 -24.65 24.23
N GLU A 595 -14.98 -23.75 23.47
CA GLU A 595 -15.60 -22.51 23.00
C GLU A 595 -16.16 -22.67 21.59
N GLU A 596 -17.29 -22.02 21.34
CA GLU A 596 -17.97 -22.05 20.05
C GLU A 596 -17.23 -21.14 19.04
N VAL A 597 -17.02 -21.67 17.84
CA VAL A 597 -16.49 -20.92 16.70
C VAL A 597 -17.58 -20.80 15.65
N VAL A 598 -17.85 -19.56 15.23
CA VAL A 598 -18.88 -19.21 14.25
C VAL A 598 -18.18 -18.71 12.99
N ASP A 599 -18.66 -19.13 11.82
CA ASP A 599 -18.18 -18.56 10.56
C ASP A 599 -18.65 -17.11 10.44
N PHE A 600 -17.71 -16.19 10.16
CA PHE A 600 -18.01 -14.75 10.16
C PHE A 600 -19.01 -14.37 9.07
N GLU A 601 -18.86 -14.89 7.85
CA GLU A 601 -19.78 -14.59 6.74
C GLU A 601 -21.19 -15.08 7.06
N GLN A 602 -21.34 -16.32 7.53
CA GLN A 602 -22.63 -16.87 7.93
C GLN A 602 -23.27 -16.10 9.09
N TRP A 603 -22.47 -15.63 10.05
CA TRP A 603 -22.98 -14.81 11.14
C TRP A 603 -23.52 -13.47 10.63
N VAL A 604 -22.78 -12.80 9.73
CA VAL A 604 -23.21 -11.54 9.10
C VAL A 604 -24.48 -11.73 8.30
N GLU A 605 -24.60 -12.79 7.50
CA GLU A 605 -25.83 -13.12 6.78
C GLU A 605 -27.02 -13.30 7.75
N GLY A 606 -26.80 -14.06 8.83
CA GLY A 606 -27.82 -14.33 9.86
C GLY A 606 -28.23 -13.13 10.72
N LEU A 607 -27.55 -11.98 10.62
CA LEU A 607 -28.02 -10.73 11.25
C LEU A 607 -29.20 -10.12 10.49
N TRP A 608 -29.39 -10.45 9.21
CA TRP A 608 -30.35 -9.79 8.32
C TRP A 608 -31.41 -10.72 7.71
N ASP A 609 -31.31 -12.02 8.00
CA ASP A 609 -32.32 -13.05 7.75
C ASP A 609 -33.47 -13.01 8.78
#